data_AF-A0A6L9IR49-F1
#
_entry.id   AF-A0A6L9IR49-F1
#
_cell.length_a   1.000
_cell.length_b   1.000
_cell.length_c   1.000
_cell.angle_alpha   90.00
_cell.angle_beta   90.00
_cell.angle_gamma   90.00
#
_symmetry.space_group_name_H-M   'P 1'
#
loop_
_entity.id
_entity.type
_entity.pdbx_description
1 polymer ?
#
loop_
_entity_poly.entity_id
_entity_poly.type
_entity_poly.pdbx_seq_one_letter_code
_entity_poly.pdbx_strand_id
1 'polypeptide(L)'
;MALPTLADWQRTSRALHQATMLLGPIQNALFAPRKNYLHLAMHIQPNGLSSPILPRGGRVEVDFVQGAVVYHRAHGAAVMLKLAEHTQQTLFEALLNELKHDELAAFLADAGSGSLAKELIDKLNAISLKTAFLALADLQHTDPLIYEPQDAHNYADVLYTMFTGVARFRARLEGHMTPIVVWAEHFDLSTLWFHPGNAAMDDTKAHMNFGFAPFSTGYERPYLYVYIYPYPDPFELPVLPEPAIWHTAGWTGVVVNYDDMATQSNAAQFVETTCLDLFKVLSPFLHMEATP
;
A
#
# COMPACT_ATOMS: atom_id res chain seq x y z
N MET A 1 -17.01 14.61 1.93
CA MET A 1 -16.71 15.50 0.79
C MET A 1 -16.93 14.71 -0.50
N ALA A 2 -17.24 15.40 -1.60
CA ALA A 2 -17.28 14.76 -2.91
C ALA A 2 -15.84 14.41 -3.35
N LEU A 3 -15.69 13.34 -4.13
CA LEU A 3 -14.38 12.99 -4.71
C LEU A 3 -14.07 13.88 -5.92
N PRO A 4 -12.80 14.19 -6.18
CA PRO A 4 -12.40 14.93 -7.38
C PRO A 4 -12.67 14.11 -8.65
N THR A 5 -12.65 14.75 -9.81
CA THR A 5 -12.59 14.01 -11.07
C THR A 5 -11.15 13.60 -11.35
N LEU A 6 -10.91 12.33 -11.67
CA LEU A 6 -9.59 11.82 -12.04
C LEU A 6 -9.51 11.64 -13.55
N ALA A 7 -9.06 12.69 -14.25
CA ALA A 7 -8.75 12.64 -15.68
C ALA A 7 -7.23 12.56 -15.87
N ASP A 8 -6.76 11.64 -16.71
CA ASP A 8 -5.35 11.51 -17.13
C ASP A 8 -4.29 11.35 -16.02
N TRP A 9 -4.73 11.03 -14.80
CA TRP A 9 -3.91 11.00 -13.60
C TRP A 9 -2.96 9.78 -13.52
N GLN A 10 -3.07 8.81 -14.44
CA GLN A 10 -2.33 7.55 -14.40
C GLN A 10 -0.80 7.75 -14.44
N ARG A 11 -0.32 8.81 -15.10
CA ARG A 11 1.10 9.12 -15.15
C ARG A 11 1.63 9.49 -13.77
N THR A 12 0.93 10.39 -13.09
CA THR A 12 1.24 10.79 -11.72
C THR A 12 1.08 9.63 -10.74
N SER A 13 0.02 8.81 -10.87
CA SER A 13 -0.21 7.66 -9.99
C SER A 13 0.91 6.62 -10.10
N ARG A 14 1.36 6.33 -11.32
CA ARG A 14 2.47 5.40 -11.60
C ARG A 14 3.79 5.96 -11.07
N ALA A 15 4.05 7.25 -11.23
CA ALA A 15 5.27 7.87 -10.67
C ALA A 15 5.29 7.79 -9.14
N LEU A 16 4.16 8.07 -8.47
CA LEU A 16 4.03 7.93 -7.01
C LEU A 16 4.15 6.46 -6.55
N HIS A 17 3.55 5.52 -7.28
CA HIS A 17 3.70 4.08 -7.02
C HIS A 17 5.16 3.64 -7.15
N GLN A 18 5.81 3.98 -8.27
CA GLN A 18 7.20 3.64 -8.53
C GLN A 18 8.14 4.18 -7.45
N ALA A 19 7.91 5.40 -6.97
CA ALA A 19 8.66 5.98 -5.85
C ALA A 19 8.37 5.25 -4.53
N THR A 20 7.12 4.87 -4.28
CA THR A 20 6.71 4.17 -3.05
C THR A 20 7.28 2.75 -3.00
N MET A 21 7.37 2.04 -4.13
CA MET A 21 7.94 0.70 -4.23
C MET A 21 9.38 0.61 -3.71
N LEU A 22 10.16 1.69 -3.83
CA LEU A 22 11.55 1.75 -3.38
C LEU A 22 11.71 1.50 -1.87
N LEU A 23 10.65 1.79 -1.09
CA LEU A 23 10.67 1.64 0.36
C LEU A 23 10.57 0.19 0.81
N GLY A 24 9.95 -0.69 0.02
CA GLY A 24 9.79 -2.11 0.38
C GLY A 24 11.13 -2.78 0.70
N PRO A 25 12.11 -2.79 -0.23
CA PRO A 25 13.43 -3.36 0.01
C PRO A 25 14.20 -2.67 1.15
N ILE A 26 14.10 -1.35 1.28
CA ILE A 26 14.78 -0.59 2.34
C ILE A 26 14.24 -1.03 3.72
N GLN A 27 12.92 -1.07 3.87
CA GLN A 27 12.26 -1.49 5.11
C GLN A 27 12.56 -2.97 5.41
N ASN A 28 12.55 -3.83 4.39
CA ASN A 28 12.91 -5.24 4.55
C ASN A 28 14.36 -5.41 5.03
N ALA A 29 15.30 -4.57 4.54
CA ALA A 29 16.68 -4.59 5.01
C ALA A 29 16.82 -4.16 6.48
N LEU A 30 16.02 -3.20 6.91
CA LEU A 30 16.15 -2.55 8.22
C LEU A 30 15.31 -3.19 9.34
N PHE A 31 14.17 -3.79 9.03
CA PHE A 31 13.25 -4.33 10.03
C PHE A 31 13.26 -5.86 10.07
N ALA A 32 12.97 -6.39 11.26
CA ALA A 32 12.63 -7.80 11.41
C ALA A 32 11.21 -8.06 10.87
N PRO A 33 10.95 -9.22 10.25
CA PRO A 33 9.61 -9.58 9.80
C PRO A 33 8.57 -9.49 10.92
N ARG A 34 7.41 -8.93 10.59
CA ARG A 34 6.23 -8.83 11.46
C ARG A 34 5.05 -9.53 10.81
N LYS A 35 4.11 -10.00 11.64
CA LYS A 35 2.84 -10.58 11.18
C LYS A 35 2.16 -9.70 10.14
N ASN A 36 1.53 -10.33 9.16
CA ASN A 36 0.80 -9.66 8.09
C ASN A 36 1.66 -8.60 7.37
N TYR A 37 2.97 -8.87 7.28
CA TYR A 37 3.96 -8.03 6.62
C TYR A 37 4.02 -6.56 7.09
N LEU A 38 3.52 -6.24 8.29
CA LEU A 38 3.39 -4.87 8.81
C LEU A 38 4.72 -4.09 8.98
N HIS A 39 5.85 -4.75 8.80
CA HIS A 39 7.18 -4.13 8.77
C HIS A 39 7.49 -3.46 7.42
N LEU A 40 6.69 -3.71 6.37
CA LEU A 40 6.79 -3.14 5.02
C LEU A 40 5.73 -2.06 4.75
N ALA A 41 4.91 -1.76 5.75
CA ALA A 41 3.77 -0.86 5.62
C ALA A 41 4.21 0.60 5.43
N MET A 42 3.55 1.31 4.52
CA MET A 42 3.58 2.76 4.47
C MET A 42 2.42 3.35 5.26
N HIS A 43 2.66 4.46 5.96
CA HIS A 43 1.68 5.16 6.77
C HIS A 43 1.23 6.44 6.08
N ILE A 44 -0.07 6.66 6.06
CA ILE A 44 -0.68 7.86 5.48
C ILE A 44 -0.32 9.07 6.34
N GLN A 45 0.13 10.14 5.68
CA GLN A 45 0.51 11.42 6.27
C GLN A 45 -0.24 12.57 5.59
N PRO A 46 -0.34 13.76 6.22
CA PRO A 46 -1.05 14.91 5.65
C PRO A 46 -0.61 15.34 4.24
N ASN A 47 0.63 15.03 3.85
CA ASN A 47 1.17 15.38 2.53
C ASN A 47 1.51 14.15 1.66
N GLY A 48 1.20 12.93 2.09
CA GLY A 48 1.51 11.73 1.30
C GLY A 48 1.68 10.49 2.16
N LEU A 49 2.81 9.82 2.02
CA LEU A 49 3.12 8.57 2.73
C LEU A 49 4.45 8.68 3.47
N SER A 50 4.58 7.94 4.58
CA SER A 50 5.83 7.81 5.33
C SER A 50 6.14 6.35 5.63
N SER A 51 7.42 6.01 5.62
CA SER A 51 7.91 4.81 6.31
C SER A 51 7.61 4.91 7.82
N PRO A 52 7.70 3.79 8.56
CA PRO A 52 7.91 3.85 10.00
C PRO A 52 9.20 4.62 10.33
N ILE A 53 9.39 4.99 11.59
CA ILE A 53 10.69 5.47 12.07
C ILE A 53 11.72 4.34 11.89
N LEU A 54 12.77 4.64 11.13
CA LEU A 54 13.85 3.72 10.82
C LEU A 54 14.75 3.49 12.05
N PRO A 55 15.52 2.39 12.12
CA PRO A 55 16.21 1.97 13.33
C PRO A 55 17.14 3.01 13.96
N ARG A 56 17.77 3.89 13.17
CA ARG A 56 18.64 4.97 13.67
C ARG A 56 17.90 6.28 13.91
N GLY A 57 16.58 6.34 13.72
CA GLY A 57 15.72 7.47 14.01
C GLY A 57 15.34 8.33 12.79
N GLY A 58 15.82 7.99 11.59
CA GLY A 58 15.39 8.63 10.35
C GLY A 58 13.99 8.18 9.90
N ARG A 59 13.48 8.79 8.84
CA ARG A 59 12.28 8.34 8.12
C ARG A 59 12.30 8.80 6.68
N VAL A 60 11.65 8.07 5.79
CA VAL A 60 11.52 8.44 4.38
C VAL A 60 10.06 8.66 4.05
N GLU A 61 9.77 9.82 3.46
CA GLU A 61 8.43 10.23 3.03
C GLU A 61 8.35 10.28 1.50
N VAL A 62 7.21 9.87 0.95
CA VAL A 62 6.81 10.19 -0.42
C VAL A 62 5.82 11.35 -0.29
N ASP A 63 6.31 12.56 -0.54
CA ASP A 63 5.53 13.80 -0.43
C ASP A 63 4.82 14.09 -1.76
N PHE A 64 3.50 13.96 -1.75
CA PHE A 64 2.62 14.17 -2.90
C PHE A 64 2.49 15.65 -3.26
N VAL A 65 2.61 16.55 -2.28
CA VAL A 65 2.50 18.00 -2.47
C VAL A 65 3.74 18.56 -3.15
N GLN A 66 4.91 18.06 -2.76
CA GLN A 66 6.20 18.48 -3.31
C GLN A 66 6.66 17.66 -4.50
N GLY A 67 6.03 16.50 -4.75
CA GLY A 67 6.44 15.58 -5.80
C GLY A 67 7.86 15.10 -5.57
N ALA A 68 8.15 14.61 -4.36
CA ALA A 68 9.50 14.26 -3.95
C ALA A 68 9.53 13.07 -2.99
N VAL A 69 10.65 12.35 -2.98
CA VAL A 69 11.04 11.49 -1.86
C VAL A 69 11.90 12.30 -0.90
N VAL A 70 11.49 12.39 0.36
CA VAL A 70 12.18 13.16 1.40
C VAL A 70 12.72 12.22 2.46
N TYR A 71 14.04 12.15 2.59
CA TYR A 71 14.70 11.44 3.68
C TYR A 71 15.00 12.42 4.83
N HIS A 72 14.25 12.27 5.92
CA HIS A 72 14.50 12.98 7.18
C HIS A 72 15.49 12.17 8.00
N ARG A 73 16.69 12.71 8.19
CA ARG A 73 17.73 12.07 9.01
C ARG A 73 17.41 12.20 10.49
N ALA A 74 17.92 11.26 11.28
CA ALA A 74 17.96 11.43 12.73
C ALA A 74 18.81 12.65 13.15
N HIS A 75 19.88 12.91 12.40
CA HIS A 75 20.79 14.04 12.61
C HIS A 75 21.20 14.66 11.28
N GLY A 76 21.21 15.99 11.23
CA GLY A 76 21.58 16.75 10.02
C GLY A 76 20.38 17.20 9.19
N ALA A 77 20.65 17.72 8.00
CA ALA A 77 19.61 18.21 7.10
C ALA A 77 18.87 17.05 6.42
N ALA A 78 17.56 17.24 6.20
CA ALA A 78 16.78 16.36 5.34
C ALA A 78 17.28 16.45 3.90
N VAL A 79 17.16 15.35 3.16
CA VAL A 79 17.46 15.30 1.73
C VAL A 79 16.14 15.19 0.97
N MET A 80 15.98 15.98 -0.08
CA MET A 80 14.81 16.00 -0.94
C MET A 80 15.22 15.61 -2.36
N LEU A 81 14.62 14.55 -2.88
CA LEU A 81 14.84 14.01 -4.22
C LEU A 81 13.55 14.20 -5.03
N LYS A 82 13.54 15.17 -5.94
CA LYS A 82 12.33 15.50 -6.71
C LYS A 82 12.07 14.44 -7.77
N LEU A 83 10.83 13.95 -7.85
CA LEU A 83 10.45 12.92 -8.81
C LEU A 83 10.74 13.35 -10.25
N ALA A 84 10.43 14.60 -10.61
CA ALA A 84 10.64 15.15 -11.95
C ALA A 84 12.12 15.19 -12.42
N GLU A 85 13.08 15.02 -11.50
CA GLU A 85 14.52 15.00 -11.79
C GLU A 85 15.06 13.57 -11.96
N HIS A 86 14.21 12.55 -11.79
CA HIS A 86 14.62 11.16 -11.72
C HIS A 86 13.75 10.22 -12.57
N THR A 87 14.39 9.12 -12.95
CA THR A 87 13.72 7.84 -13.25
C THR A 87 13.60 7.03 -11.95
N GLN A 88 12.80 5.95 -11.92
CA GLN A 88 12.74 5.09 -10.74
C GLN A 88 14.13 4.55 -10.35
N GLN A 89 14.92 4.12 -11.34
CA GLN A 89 16.28 3.63 -11.14
C GLN A 89 17.19 4.68 -10.47
N THR A 90 17.24 5.89 -11.04
CA THR A 90 18.13 6.95 -10.53
C THR A 90 17.68 7.49 -9.18
N LEU A 91 16.36 7.53 -8.92
CA LEU A 91 15.80 7.88 -7.62
C LEU A 91 16.23 6.88 -6.55
N PHE A 92 16.20 5.58 -6.87
CA PHE A 92 16.57 4.54 -5.91
C PHE A 92 18.05 4.60 -5.56
N GLU A 93 18.92 4.72 -6.57
CA GLU A 93 20.36 4.89 -6.34
C GLU A 93 20.66 6.16 -5.53
N ALA A 94 20.00 7.29 -5.83
CA ALA A 94 20.16 8.52 -5.07
C ALA A 94 19.76 8.34 -3.60
N LEU A 95 18.59 7.74 -3.34
CA LEU A 95 18.11 7.49 -1.97
C LEU A 95 19.04 6.54 -1.20
N LEU A 96 19.50 5.44 -1.82
CA LEU A 96 20.42 4.50 -1.20
C LEU A 96 21.78 5.12 -0.91
N ASN A 97 22.27 6.02 -1.78
CA ASN A 97 23.49 6.77 -1.53
C ASN A 97 23.39 7.63 -0.27
N GLU A 98 22.22 8.17 0.06
CA GLU A 98 22.03 8.91 1.31
C GLU A 98 21.90 8.00 2.52
N LEU A 99 21.15 6.90 2.38
CA LEU A 99 20.90 5.95 3.47
C LEU A 99 22.12 5.10 3.84
N LYS A 100 23.04 4.82 2.90
CA LYS A 100 24.26 4.02 3.17
C LYS A 100 25.20 4.68 4.18
N HIS A 101 25.08 5.99 4.39
CA HIS A 101 25.88 6.70 5.39
C HIS A 101 25.21 6.68 6.78
N ASP A 102 23.91 6.34 6.83
CA ASP A 102 23.07 6.37 8.02
C ASP A 102 22.43 4.99 8.27
N GLU A 103 21.14 4.84 7.94
CA GLU A 103 20.30 3.69 8.27
C GLU A 103 20.85 2.38 7.70
N LEU A 104 21.35 2.40 6.46
CA LEU A 104 21.88 1.23 5.77
C LEU A 104 23.40 1.06 5.92
N ALA A 105 24.07 1.85 6.77
CA ALA A 105 25.53 1.82 6.89
C ALA A 105 26.10 0.45 7.22
N ALA A 106 25.44 -0.30 8.12
CA ALA A 106 25.86 -1.66 8.44
C ALA A 106 25.47 -2.67 7.33
N PHE A 107 24.30 -2.50 6.71
CA PHE A 107 23.78 -3.44 5.70
C PHE A 107 24.56 -3.34 4.37
N LEU A 108 25.06 -2.15 4.03
CA LEU A 108 25.81 -1.85 2.82
C LEU A 108 27.29 -1.49 3.11
N ALA A 109 27.86 -1.95 4.24
CA ALA A 109 29.22 -1.60 4.64
C ALA A 109 30.31 -2.10 3.67
N ASP A 110 30.09 -3.28 3.10
CA ASP A 110 30.91 -3.98 2.11
C ASP A 110 30.46 -3.73 0.67
N ALA A 111 29.60 -2.71 0.47
CA ALA A 111 29.16 -2.29 -0.85
C ALA A 111 30.35 -1.87 -1.72
N GLY A 112 30.38 -2.33 -2.96
CA GLY A 112 31.39 -1.95 -3.94
C GLY A 112 31.11 -0.57 -4.54
N SER A 113 31.85 -0.22 -5.60
CA SER A 113 31.57 0.96 -6.41
C SER A 113 30.45 0.74 -7.45
N GLY A 114 29.69 -0.34 -7.33
CA GLY A 114 28.63 -0.73 -8.26
C GLY A 114 27.26 -0.12 -7.94
N SER A 115 26.21 -0.76 -8.45
CA SER A 115 24.81 -0.39 -8.16
C SER A 115 24.45 -0.79 -6.73
N LEU A 116 24.08 0.18 -5.89
CA LEU A 116 23.65 -0.08 -4.52
C LEU A 116 22.30 -0.80 -4.52
N ALA A 117 21.44 -0.51 -5.49
CA ALA A 117 20.15 -1.19 -5.63
C ALA A 117 20.37 -2.69 -5.88
N LYS A 118 21.27 -3.05 -6.80
CA LYS A 118 21.60 -4.46 -7.05
C LYS A 118 22.14 -5.15 -5.80
N GLU A 119 23.10 -4.53 -5.12
CA GLU A 119 23.72 -5.11 -3.92
C GLU A 119 22.71 -5.29 -2.78
N LEU A 120 21.82 -4.31 -2.58
CA LEU A 120 20.73 -4.41 -1.61
C LEU A 120 19.83 -5.62 -1.91
N ILE A 121 19.37 -5.74 -3.17
CA ILE A 121 18.46 -6.81 -3.58
C ILE A 121 19.14 -8.18 -3.53
N ASP A 122 20.39 -8.31 -3.99
CA ASP A 122 21.16 -9.56 -3.90
C ASP A 122 21.30 -10.03 -2.44
N LYS A 123 21.62 -9.10 -1.51
CA LYS A 123 21.73 -9.39 -0.08
C LYS A 123 20.41 -9.81 0.54
N LEU A 124 19.30 -9.14 0.19
CA LEU A 124 17.97 -9.52 0.65
C LEU A 124 17.61 -10.93 0.20
N ASN A 125 17.83 -11.25 -1.08
CA ASN A 125 17.53 -12.56 -1.66
C ASN A 125 18.38 -13.69 -1.06
N ALA A 126 19.55 -13.38 -0.49
CA ALA A 126 20.38 -14.33 0.24
C ALA A 126 19.85 -14.65 1.65
N ILE A 127 18.91 -13.86 2.19
CA ILE A 127 18.38 -14.03 3.55
C ILE A 127 17.05 -14.79 3.49
N SER A 128 17.04 -16.06 3.92
CA SER A 128 15.87 -16.95 3.82
C SER A 128 14.60 -16.46 4.52
N LEU A 129 14.71 -15.58 5.52
CA LEU A 129 13.57 -15.01 6.25
C LEU A 129 13.08 -13.67 5.69
N LYS A 130 13.82 -13.06 4.76
CA LYS A 130 13.47 -11.78 4.14
C LYS A 130 13.01 -12.05 2.72
N THR A 131 11.73 -12.34 2.58
CA THR A 131 11.09 -12.42 1.27
C THR A 131 10.96 -11.01 0.71
N ALA A 132 11.84 -10.63 -0.20
CA ALA A 132 11.54 -9.55 -1.12
C ALA A 132 11.05 -10.17 -2.42
N PHE A 133 9.73 -10.14 -2.64
CA PHE A 133 9.08 -10.46 -3.92
C PHE A 133 9.24 -9.30 -4.92
N LEU A 134 10.42 -8.68 -5.00
CA LEU A 134 10.69 -7.63 -5.96
C LEU A 134 11.97 -7.98 -6.70
N ALA A 135 11.83 -8.34 -7.97
CA ALA A 135 12.99 -8.46 -8.83
C ALA A 135 13.57 -7.06 -9.01
N LEU A 136 14.90 -6.95 -9.11
CA LEU A 136 15.55 -5.67 -9.40
C LEU A 136 14.93 -4.99 -10.66
N ALA A 137 14.46 -5.80 -11.61
CA ALA A 137 13.72 -5.37 -12.80
C ALA A 137 12.50 -4.49 -12.51
N ASP A 138 11.79 -4.74 -11.42
CA ASP A 138 10.57 -4.02 -11.04
C ASP A 138 10.86 -2.67 -10.34
N LEU A 139 12.14 -2.39 -10.06
CA LEU A 139 12.62 -1.23 -9.30
C LEU A 139 13.59 -0.35 -10.09
N GLN A 140 13.83 -0.67 -11.36
CA GLN A 140 14.83 -0.02 -12.20
C GLN A 140 14.26 0.52 -13.50
N HIS A 141 12.99 0.92 -13.51
CA HIS A 141 12.41 1.60 -14.66
C HIS A 141 13.20 2.86 -15.01
N THR A 142 13.53 3.02 -16.30
CA THR A 142 14.36 4.10 -16.83
C THR A 142 13.57 5.23 -17.49
N ASP A 143 12.25 5.11 -17.55
CA ASP A 143 11.40 6.21 -18.01
C ASP A 143 11.37 7.34 -16.96
N PRO A 144 11.28 8.61 -17.36
CA PRO A 144 11.14 9.72 -16.43
C PRO A 144 9.89 9.59 -15.56
N LEU A 145 10.01 9.91 -14.28
CA LEU A 145 8.87 9.97 -13.37
C LEU A 145 8.08 11.26 -13.67
N ILE A 146 6.88 11.10 -14.24
CA ILE A 146 6.00 12.23 -14.60
C ILE A 146 5.14 12.57 -13.40
N TYR A 147 5.25 13.80 -12.91
CA TYR A 147 4.51 14.31 -11.76
C TYR A 147 3.75 15.58 -12.11
N GLU A 148 2.42 15.54 -11.95
CA GLU A 148 1.55 16.71 -12.06
C GLU A 148 0.97 17.07 -10.67
N PRO A 149 1.24 18.28 -10.14
CA PRO A 149 0.83 18.66 -8.78
C PRO A 149 -0.67 18.55 -8.52
N GLN A 150 -1.50 18.93 -9.50
CA GLN A 150 -2.95 18.88 -9.33
C GLN A 150 -3.46 17.44 -9.26
N ASP A 151 -2.91 16.53 -10.04
CA ASP A 151 -3.27 15.11 -10.00
C ASP A 151 -2.86 14.47 -8.68
N ALA A 152 -1.67 14.83 -8.17
CA ALA A 152 -1.19 14.36 -6.88
C ALA A 152 -2.07 14.85 -5.73
N HIS A 153 -2.50 16.12 -5.75
CA HIS A 153 -3.48 16.64 -4.80
C HIS A 153 -4.83 15.93 -4.91
N ASN A 154 -5.35 15.74 -6.12
CA ASN A 154 -6.60 15.03 -6.34
C ASN A 154 -6.53 13.60 -5.79
N TYR A 155 -5.41 12.89 -6.02
CA TYR A 155 -5.21 11.57 -5.46
C TYR A 155 -5.08 11.58 -3.93
N ALA A 156 -4.39 12.56 -3.35
CA ALA A 156 -4.30 12.73 -1.91
C ALA A 156 -5.71 12.86 -1.29
N ASP A 157 -6.58 13.70 -1.86
CA ASP A 157 -7.97 13.87 -1.42
C ASP A 157 -8.76 12.55 -1.49
N VAL A 158 -8.55 11.76 -2.55
CA VAL A 158 -9.14 10.44 -2.68
C VAL A 158 -8.64 9.51 -1.58
N LEU A 159 -7.33 9.38 -1.41
CA LEU A 159 -6.71 8.53 -0.39
C LEU A 159 -7.18 8.89 1.02
N TYR A 160 -7.26 10.18 1.35
CA TYR A 160 -7.73 10.65 2.66
C TYR A 160 -9.23 10.40 2.86
N THR A 161 -10.02 10.51 1.80
CA THR A 161 -11.44 10.16 1.84
C THR A 161 -11.64 8.67 2.08
N MET A 162 -10.88 7.81 1.39
CA MET A 162 -10.90 6.36 1.59
C MET A 162 -10.45 5.99 3.00
N PHE A 163 -9.33 6.55 3.46
CA PHE A 163 -8.86 6.37 4.84
C PHE A 163 -9.93 6.74 5.86
N THR A 164 -10.58 7.90 5.68
CA THR A 164 -11.63 8.37 6.60
C THR A 164 -12.81 7.40 6.64
N GLY A 165 -13.30 6.96 5.47
CA GLY A 165 -14.42 6.02 5.39
C GLY A 165 -14.09 4.67 6.04
N VAL A 166 -12.94 4.09 5.69
CA VAL A 166 -12.47 2.81 6.26
C VAL A 166 -12.19 2.94 7.75
N ALA A 167 -11.63 4.05 8.22
CA ALA A 167 -11.39 4.30 9.65
C ALA A 167 -12.70 4.36 10.45
N ARG A 168 -13.73 5.03 9.91
CA ARG A 168 -15.06 5.08 10.53
C ARG A 168 -15.73 3.71 10.55
N PHE A 169 -15.63 2.95 9.46
CA PHE A 169 -16.08 1.56 9.40
C PHE A 169 -15.40 0.71 10.49
N ARG A 170 -14.07 0.72 10.58
CA ARG A 170 -13.31 -0.02 11.61
C ARG A 170 -13.74 0.35 13.02
N ALA A 171 -14.06 1.62 13.27
CA ALA A 171 -14.54 2.08 14.57
C ALA A 171 -15.92 1.51 14.96
N ARG A 172 -16.66 0.87 14.05
CA ARG A 172 -17.92 0.16 14.34
C ARG A 172 -17.73 -1.34 14.56
N LEU A 173 -16.54 -1.87 14.32
CA LEU A 173 -16.25 -3.29 14.47
C LEU A 173 -15.57 -3.59 15.80
N GLU A 174 -15.85 -4.78 16.31
CA GLU A 174 -15.10 -5.41 17.38
C GLU A 174 -14.11 -6.42 16.81
N GLY A 175 -13.13 -6.81 17.64
CA GLY A 175 -12.17 -7.86 17.30
C GLY A 175 -10.82 -7.35 16.80
N HIS A 176 -10.04 -8.27 16.24
CA HIS A 176 -8.67 -8.02 15.84
C HIS A 176 -8.62 -7.46 14.42
N MET A 177 -7.87 -6.36 14.25
CA MET A 177 -7.70 -5.71 12.95
C MET A 177 -6.25 -5.25 12.79
N THR A 178 -5.72 -5.27 11.56
CA THR A 178 -4.48 -4.54 11.27
C THR A 178 -4.74 -3.03 11.25
N PRO A 179 -3.71 -2.18 11.37
CA PRO A 179 -3.83 -0.76 11.04
C PRO A 179 -4.28 -0.56 9.59
N ILE A 180 -4.76 0.64 9.26
CA ILE A 180 -4.93 1.05 7.86
C ILE A 180 -3.56 1.51 7.37
N VAL A 181 -3.04 0.87 6.34
CA VAL A 181 -1.72 1.14 5.76
C VAL A 181 -1.82 1.21 4.25
N VAL A 182 -0.78 1.72 3.60
CA VAL A 182 -0.60 1.59 2.15
C VAL A 182 0.51 0.58 1.89
N TRP A 183 0.24 -0.40 1.03
CA TRP A 183 1.26 -1.36 0.61
C TRP A 183 2.05 -0.81 -0.56
N ALA A 184 3.38 -0.75 -0.43
CA ALA A 184 4.24 -0.22 -1.48
C ALA A 184 4.16 -1.02 -2.78
N GLU A 185 3.95 -2.34 -2.69
CA GLU A 185 3.93 -3.25 -3.83
C GLU A 185 2.77 -2.99 -4.79
N HIS A 186 1.55 -2.83 -4.28
CA HIS A 186 0.35 -2.60 -5.11
C HIS A 186 -0.18 -1.16 -5.03
N PHE A 187 0.45 -0.30 -4.22
CA PHE A 187 0.07 1.09 -3.98
C PHE A 187 -1.37 1.27 -3.48
N ASP A 188 -1.89 0.27 -2.78
CA ASP A 188 -3.25 0.22 -2.30
C ASP A 188 -3.31 0.47 -0.79
N LEU A 189 -4.37 1.16 -0.37
CA LEU A 189 -4.74 1.27 1.04
C LEU A 189 -5.40 -0.04 1.46
N SER A 190 -5.04 -0.61 2.60
CA SER A 190 -5.66 -1.86 3.06
C SER A 190 -5.68 -2.00 4.58
N THR A 191 -6.67 -2.75 5.06
CA THR A 191 -6.79 -3.23 6.44
C THR A 191 -7.41 -4.63 6.44
N LEU A 192 -7.01 -5.46 7.40
CA LEU A 192 -7.58 -6.78 7.62
C LEU A 192 -8.43 -6.75 8.89
N TRP A 193 -9.57 -7.41 8.85
CA TRP A 193 -10.34 -7.83 10.02
C TRP A 193 -10.23 -9.35 10.16
N PHE A 194 -9.88 -9.83 11.35
CA PHE A 194 -9.71 -11.26 11.60
C PHE A 194 -10.94 -11.83 12.30
N HIS A 195 -11.42 -12.97 11.82
CA HIS A 195 -12.53 -13.69 12.45
C HIS A 195 -12.21 -13.93 13.94
N PRO A 196 -13.19 -13.92 14.87
CA PRO A 196 -12.92 -14.13 16.31
C PRO A 196 -12.15 -15.42 16.64
N GLY A 197 -12.34 -16.47 15.83
CA GLY A 197 -11.56 -17.72 15.92
C GLY A 197 -10.10 -17.61 15.47
N ASN A 198 -9.71 -16.51 14.83
CA ASN A 198 -8.37 -16.18 14.35
C ASN A 198 -7.73 -15.08 15.21
N ALA A 199 -7.77 -15.22 16.55
CA ALA A 199 -7.21 -14.26 17.49
C ALA A 199 -5.67 -14.08 17.36
N ALA A 200 -5.00 -15.02 16.70
CA ALA A 200 -3.58 -14.92 16.39
C ALA A 200 -3.26 -13.91 15.27
N MET A 201 -4.27 -13.38 14.56
CA MET A 201 -4.11 -12.50 13.40
C MET A 201 -3.20 -13.10 12.32
N ASP A 202 -3.50 -14.35 11.97
CA ASP A 202 -2.80 -15.12 10.95
C ASP A 202 -3.53 -14.92 9.61
N ASP A 203 -2.90 -14.23 8.65
CA ASP A 203 -3.46 -13.93 7.33
C ASP A 203 -3.59 -15.17 6.43
N THR A 204 -3.06 -16.32 6.84
CA THR A 204 -3.33 -17.61 6.18
C THR A 204 -4.63 -18.27 6.65
N LYS A 205 -5.38 -17.63 7.57
CA LYS A 205 -6.62 -18.14 8.15
C LYS A 205 -7.77 -17.16 7.94
N ALA A 206 -8.95 -17.52 8.45
CA ALA A 206 -10.20 -16.76 8.34
C ALA A 206 -10.02 -15.25 8.63
N HIS A 207 -10.13 -14.43 7.59
CA HIS A 207 -10.07 -12.96 7.66
C HIS A 207 -10.82 -12.31 6.48
N MET A 208 -11.13 -11.03 6.64
CA MET A 208 -11.61 -10.16 5.57
C MET A 208 -10.58 -9.06 5.30
N ASN A 209 -10.43 -8.69 4.04
CA ASN A 209 -9.66 -7.53 3.64
C ASN A 209 -10.61 -6.44 3.14
N PHE A 210 -10.34 -5.20 3.54
CA PHE A 210 -10.96 -4.01 3.00
C PHE A 210 -9.86 -3.09 2.49
N GLY A 211 -9.87 -2.81 1.20
CA GLY A 211 -8.84 -1.99 0.59
C GLY A 211 -9.34 -1.10 -0.53
N PHE A 212 -8.46 -0.21 -0.98
CA PHE A 212 -8.68 0.70 -2.08
C PHE A 212 -7.42 0.74 -2.93
N ALA A 213 -7.56 0.39 -4.20
CA ALA A 213 -6.46 0.43 -5.15
C ALA A 213 -6.65 1.60 -6.13
N PRO A 214 -5.59 2.37 -6.41
CA PRO A 214 -5.61 3.40 -7.45
C PRO A 214 -5.76 2.79 -8.85
N PHE A 215 -5.19 1.61 -9.04
CA PHE A 215 -5.24 0.77 -10.22
C PHE A 215 -4.68 -0.60 -9.83
N SER A 216 -4.85 -1.58 -10.71
CA SER A 216 -4.13 -2.85 -10.69
C SER A 216 -3.94 -3.35 -12.12
N THR A 217 -3.13 -4.38 -12.31
CA THR A 217 -2.93 -5.00 -13.63
C THR A 217 -4.27 -5.46 -14.20
N GLY A 218 -4.68 -4.88 -15.33
CA GLY A 218 -5.97 -5.18 -15.96
C GLY A 218 -7.15 -4.37 -15.41
N TYR A 219 -6.94 -3.48 -14.44
CA TYR A 219 -7.94 -2.60 -13.86
C TYR A 219 -7.36 -1.19 -13.64
N GLU A 220 -7.49 -0.32 -14.64
CA GLU A 220 -6.80 0.99 -14.70
C GLU A 220 -7.51 2.15 -13.97
N ARG A 221 -8.76 1.95 -13.52
CA ARG A 221 -9.55 2.95 -12.81
C ARG A 221 -9.53 2.65 -11.30
N PRO A 222 -9.57 3.62 -10.39
CA PRO A 222 -9.55 3.29 -8.96
C PRO A 222 -10.78 2.51 -8.52
N TYR A 223 -10.64 1.76 -7.45
CA TYR A 223 -11.73 0.98 -6.89
C TYR A 223 -11.51 0.64 -5.42
N LEU A 224 -12.61 0.58 -4.68
CA LEU A 224 -12.65 -0.08 -3.37
C LEU A 224 -12.79 -1.59 -3.63
N TYR A 225 -12.09 -2.41 -2.88
CA TYR A 225 -12.21 -3.85 -2.93
C TYR A 225 -12.39 -4.48 -1.55
N VAL A 226 -13.11 -5.59 -1.51
CA VAL A 226 -13.32 -6.41 -0.32
C VAL A 226 -13.20 -7.87 -0.71
N TYR A 227 -12.49 -8.67 0.07
CA TYR A 227 -12.47 -10.12 -0.10
C TYR A 227 -12.50 -10.83 1.25
N ILE A 228 -12.92 -12.09 1.23
CA ILE A 228 -12.79 -13.00 2.36
C ILE A 228 -11.77 -14.08 2.03
N TYR A 229 -11.11 -14.60 3.06
CA TYR A 229 -10.20 -15.72 2.89
C TYR A 229 -10.24 -16.62 4.14
N PRO A 230 -10.20 -17.96 4.00
CA PRO A 230 -10.40 -18.67 2.73
C PRO A 230 -11.83 -18.49 2.23
N TYR A 231 -12.03 -18.59 0.91
CA TYR A 231 -13.37 -18.73 0.35
C TYR A 231 -13.90 -20.14 0.62
N PRO A 232 -15.21 -20.32 0.89
CA PRO A 232 -15.83 -21.64 0.91
C PRO A 232 -15.56 -22.42 -0.39
N ASP A 233 -15.62 -23.75 -0.34
CA ASP A 233 -15.61 -24.59 -1.55
C ASP A 233 -16.71 -25.67 -1.44
N PRO A 234 -17.77 -25.62 -2.27
CA PRO A 234 -18.04 -24.61 -3.29
C PRO A 234 -18.44 -23.24 -2.70
N PHE A 235 -18.13 -22.14 -3.41
CA PHE A 235 -18.61 -20.80 -3.07
C PHE A 235 -19.66 -20.29 -4.05
N GLU A 236 -20.92 -20.27 -3.60
CA GLU A 236 -21.98 -19.57 -4.30
C GLU A 236 -21.92 -18.07 -3.96
N LEU A 237 -21.62 -17.25 -4.97
CA LEU A 237 -21.43 -15.80 -4.79
C LEU A 237 -22.75 -15.14 -4.31
N PRO A 238 -22.80 -14.57 -3.09
CA PRO A 238 -24.01 -13.92 -2.60
C PRO A 238 -24.33 -12.66 -3.39
N VAL A 239 -25.61 -12.27 -3.36
CA VAL A 239 -26.07 -10.98 -3.89
C VAL A 239 -25.45 -9.84 -3.08
N LEU A 240 -24.91 -8.85 -3.79
CA LEU A 240 -24.23 -7.70 -3.20
C LEU A 240 -25.15 -6.47 -3.14
N PRO A 241 -24.95 -5.56 -2.17
CA PRO A 241 -25.59 -4.26 -2.20
C PRO A 241 -25.06 -3.44 -3.39
N GLU A 242 -25.96 -2.82 -4.16
CA GLU A 242 -25.58 -1.89 -5.21
C GLU A 242 -24.73 -0.72 -4.64
N PRO A 243 -23.68 -0.25 -5.34
CA PRO A 243 -23.24 -0.63 -6.69
C PRO A 243 -22.10 -1.66 -6.70
N ALA A 244 -21.96 -2.45 -5.63
CA ALA A 244 -20.88 -3.41 -5.51
C ALA A 244 -21.08 -4.61 -6.45
N ILE A 245 -20.00 -5.04 -7.11
CA ILE A 245 -20.01 -6.14 -8.08
C ILE A 245 -18.94 -7.18 -7.75
N TRP A 246 -19.16 -8.42 -8.15
CA TRP A 246 -18.14 -9.45 -8.08
C TRP A 246 -17.11 -9.30 -9.20
N HIS A 247 -15.85 -9.42 -8.85
CA HIS A 247 -14.72 -9.62 -9.74
C HIS A 247 -14.19 -11.05 -9.56
N THR A 248 -13.99 -11.77 -10.68
CA THR A 248 -13.56 -13.18 -10.68
C THR A 248 -12.45 -13.46 -11.70
N ALA A 249 -11.88 -12.43 -12.32
CA ALA A 249 -10.90 -12.57 -13.39
C ALA A 249 -9.47 -12.42 -12.84
N GLY A 250 -8.82 -13.53 -12.52
CA GLY A 250 -7.45 -13.56 -11.97
C GLY A 250 -7.40 -13.51 -10.44
N TRP A 251 -8.37 -12.87 -9.80
CA TRP A 251 -8.65 -12.98 -8.37
C TRP A 251 -10.15 -12.90 -8.11
N THR A 252 -10.59 -13.34 -6.93
CA THR A 252 -12.00 -13.29 -6.53
C THR A 252 -12.21 -12.29 -5.40
N GLY A 253 -13.14 -11.36 -5.59
CA GLY A 253 -13.59 -10.45 -4.55
C GLY A 253 -14.63 -9.45 -5.03
N VAL A 254 -15.03 -8.56 -4.16
CA VAL A 254 -16.02 -7.52 -4.42
C VAL A 254 -15.29 -6.23 -4.80
N VAL A 255 -15.82 -5.54 -5.79
CA VAL A 255 -15.32 -4.26 -6.30
C VAL A 255 -16.44 -3.22 -6.26
N VAL A 256 -16.09 -2.00 -5.88
CA VAL A 256 -16.94 -0.80 -6.03
C VAL A 256 -16.14 0.22 -6.80
N ASN A 257 -16.62 0.60 -7.98
CA ASN A 257 -15.88 1.45 -8.90
C ASN A 257 -15.75 2.87 -8.33
N TYR A 258 -14.65 3.54 -8.66
CA TYR A 258 -14.44 4.94 -8.28
C TYR A 258 -15.60 5.85 -8.69
N ASP A 259 -16.15 5.65 -9.88
CA ASP A 259 -17.18 6.54 -10.42
C ASP A 259 -18.46 6.49 -9.61
N ASP A 260 -18.83 5.30 -9.13
CA ASP A 260 -19.99 5.12 -8.29
C ASP A 260 -19.80 5.85 -6.95
N MET A 261 -18.59 5.80 -6.38
CA MET A 261 -18.22 6.58 -5.19
C MET A 261 -18.16 8.09 -5.46
N ALA A 262 -17.72 8.50 -6.65
CA ALA A 262 -17.53 9.90 -7.01
C ALA A 262 -18.85 10.65 -7.23
N THR A 263 -19.93 9.94 -7.57
CA THR A 263 -21.29 10.52 -7.65
C THR A 263 -21.90 10.87 -6.28
N GLN A 264 -21.28 10.42 -5.18
CA GLN A 264 -21.81 10.60 -3.84
C GLN A 264 -21.46 11.97 -3.27
N SER A 265 -22.44 12.66 -2.70
CA SER A 265 -22.21 13.96 -2.03
C SER A 265 -21.30 13.85 -0.80
N ASN A 266 -21.26 12.66 -0.17
CA ASN A 266 -20.38 12.35 0.94
C ASN A 266 -19.70 10.99 0.77
N ALA A 267 -18.66 10.94 -0.06
CA ALA A 267 -17.97 9.70 -0.38
C ALA A 267 -17.38 8.96 0.83
N ALA A 268 -16.85 9.66 1.85
CA ALA A 268 -16.34 9.00 3.06
C ALA A 268 -17.44 8.24 3.82
N GLN A 269 -18.65 8.81 3.92
CA GLN A 269 -19.80 8.13 4.55
C GLN A 269 -20.33 6.99 3.69
N PHE A 270 -20.30 7.17 2.36
CA PHE A 270 -20.64 6.10 1.43
C PHE A 270 -19.68 4.91 1.62
N VAL A 271 -18.36 5.13 1.60
CA VAL A 271 -17.35 4.10 1.86
C VAL A 271 -17.57 3.41 3.22
N GLU A 272 -17.81 4.18 4.29
CA GLU A 272 -18.13 3.61 5.62
C GLU A 272 -19.34 2.66 5.54
N THR A 273 -20.42 3.09 4.91
CA THR A 273 -21.68 2.33 4.82
C THR A 273 -21.52 1.10 3.93
N THR A 274 -20.87 1.25 2.78
CA THR A 274 -20.60 0.15 1.85
C THR A 274 -19.71 -0.92 2.50
N CYS A 275 -18.64 -0.54 3.22
CA CYS A 275 -17.83 -1.51 3.95
C CYS A 275 -18.64 -2.23 5.04
N LEU A 276 -19.53 -1.53 5.76
CA LEU A 276 -20.42 -2.15 6.76
C LEU A 276 -21.38 -3.16 6.13
N ASP A 277 -21.96 -2.83 4.99
CA ASP A 277 -22.94 -3.72 4.33
C ASP A 277 -22.24 -4.93 3.70
N LEU A 278 -21.08 -4.73 3.08
CA LEU A 278 -20.25 -5.84 2.59
C LEU A 278 -19.74 -6.73 3.72
N PHE A 279 -19.39 -6.15 4.87
CA PHE A 279 -19.05 -6.92 6.07
C PHE A 279 -20.21 -7.84 6.48
N LYS A 280 -21.44 -7.30 6.62
CA LYS A 280 -22.62 -8.09 7.00
C LYS A 280 -22.95 -9.20 6.01
N VAL A 281 -22.76 -8.94 4.71
CA VAL A 281 -23.06 -9.91 3.64
C VAL A 281 -22.01 -11.02 3.60
N LEU A 282 -20.73 -10.69 3.75
CA LEU A 282 -19.64 -11.63 3.50
C LEU A 282 -19.13 -12.34 4.76
N SER A 283 -19.18 -11.70 5.93
CA SER A 283 -18.67 -12.30 7.18
C SER A 283 -19.33 -13.64 7.56
N PRO A 284 -20.62 -13.92 7.27
CA PRO A 284 -21.22 -15.22 7.56
C PRO A 284 -20.59 -16.40 6.81
N PHE A 285 -19.87 -16.13 5.71
CA PHE A 285 -19.18 -17.14 4.91
C PHE A 285 -17.76 -17.44 5.39
N LEU A 286 -17.25 -16.66 6.36
CA LEU A 286 -15.97 -16.97 6.98
C LEU A 286 -16.15 -18.09 8.01
N HIS A 287 -15.56 -19.24 7.70
CA HIS A 287 -15.47 -20.35 8.62
C HIS A 287 -14.01 -20.60 8.97
N MET A 288 -13.75 -20.93 10.25
CA MET A 288 -12.49 -21.56 10.59
C MET A 288 -12.53 -22.96 9.97
N GLU A 289 -11.53 -23.31 9.17
CA GLU A 289 -11.30 -24.73 8.88
C GLU A 289 -11.21 -25.45 10.23
N ALA A 290 -11.91 -26.58 10.35
CA ALA A 290 -11.72 -27.46 11.49
C ALA A 290 -10.24 -27.83 11.48
N THR A 291 -9.50 -27.45 12.52
CA THR A 291 -8.10 -27.82 12.67
C THR A 291 -8.00 -29.34 12.47
N PRO A 292 -7.16 -29.84 11.55
CA PRO A 292 -6.96 -31.28 11.39
C PRO A 292 -6.42 -31.92 12.68
#